data_AF-A0A961HGU9-F1
#
_entry.id   AF-A0A961HGU9-F1
#
_cell.length_a   1.000
_cell.length_b   1.000
_cell.length_c   1.000
_cell.angle_alpha   90.00
_cell.angle_beta   90.00
_cell.angle_gamma   90.00
#
_symmetry.space_group_name_H-M   'P 1'
#
loop_
_entity.id
_entity.type
_entity.pdbx_description
1 polymer ?
#
loop_
_entity_poly.entity_id
_entity_poly.type
_entity_poly.pdbx_seq_one_letter_code
_entity_poly.pdbx_strand_id
1 'polypeptide(L)'
;HKVATDLVVRSIGYRSTPIPGLAFDDERGVISNDDGRLLDESGRVIPGGYVVGWAKRGPNGGIGANKMCAIATVEDFIADAASGKLIRTRKAPKAFGSLVRKRVRNVIGYRGIRAIDRLERRRGAAQGRPRVKFTQLADMVGAAGRCRR
;
A
#
# COMPACT_ATOMS: atom_id res chain seq x y z
N HIS A 1 -32.07 20.15 -16.51
CA HIS A 1 -33.05 19.05 -16.69
C HIS A 1 -32.98 18.11 -15.49
N LYS A 2 -34.12 17.55 -15.05
CA LYS A 2 -34.18 16.52 -14.00
C LYS A 2 -34.37 15.15 -14.66
N VAL A 3 -33.67 14.13 -14.17
CA VAL A 3 -33.78 12.74 -14.64
C VAL A 3 -34.19 11.89 -13.45
N ALA A 4 -35.30 11.17 -13.54
CA ALA A 4 -35.76 10.25 -12.50
C ALA A 4 -34.92 8.95 -12.52
N THR A 5 -34.50 8.47 -11.35
CA THR A 5 -33.71 7.23 -11.20
C THR A 5 -33.79 6.68 -9.78
N ASP A 6 -33.67 5.35 -9.65
CA ASP A 6 -33.69 4.64 -8.36
C ASP A 6 -32.28 4.42 -7.78
N LEU A 7 -31.23 4.54 -8.60
CA LEU A 7 -29.85 4.33 -8.18
C LEU A 7 -28.86 5.21 -8.95
N VAL A 8 -27.96 5.86 -8.20
CA VAL A 8 -26.83 6.62 -8.75
C VAL A 8 -25.53 6.06 -8.19
N VAL A 9 -24.60 5.69 -9.09
CA VAL A 9 -23.25 5.27 -8.74
C VAL A 9 -22.24 6.24 -9.33
N ARG A 10 -21.39 6.84 -8.47
CA ARG A 10 -20.34 7.75 -8.91
C ARG A 10 -19.05 6.97 -9.21
N SER A 11 -18.64 6.97 -10.46
CA SER A 11 -17.37 6.38 -10.93
C SER A 11 -16.47 7.45 -11.55
N ILE A 12 -16.22 8.52 -10.79
CA ILE A 12 -15.50 9.74 -11.24
C ILE A 12 -14.04 9.78 -10.78
N GLY A 13 -13.45 8.61 -10.50
CA GLY A 13 -12.08 8.47 -10.04
C GLY A 13 -11.94 8.22 -8.54
N TYR A 14 -10.70 7.96 -8.12
CA TYR A 14 -10.32 7.70 -6.73
C TYR A 14 -9.37 8.80 -6.22
N ARG A 15 -9.23 8.94 -4.90
CA ARG A 15 -8.22 9.79 -4.29
C ARG A 15 -7.48 9.01 -3.21
N SER A 16 -6.21 9.32 -3.01
CA SER A 16 -5.46 8.79 -1.88
C SER A 16 -6.02 9.35 -0.56
N THR A 17 -5.84 8.62 0.53
CA THR A 17 -6.20 9.10 1.87
C THR A 17 -4.94 9.65 2.54
N PRO A 18 -5.00 10.84 3.19
CA PRO A 18 -3.88 11.37 3.95
C PRO A 18 -3.40 10.39 5.03
N ILE A 19 -2.09 10.30 5.20
CA ILE A 19 -1.45 9.51 6.26
C ILE A 19 -0.90 10.51 7.29
N PRO A 20 -1.28 10.41 8.58
CA PRO A 20 -0.77 11.31 9.60
C PRO A 20 0.76 11.37 9.60
N GLY A 21 1.30 12.59 9.56
CA GLY A 21 2.74 12.85 9.52
C GLY A 21 3.38 12.84 8.13
N LEU A 22 2.59 12.71 7.05
CA LEU A 22 3.04 12.92 5.67
C LEU A 22 2.30 14.11 5.05
N ALA A 23 3.02 14.97 4.34
CA ALA A 23 2.41 16.03 3.56
C ALA A 23 1.54 15.45 2.43
N PHE A 24 0.43 16.14 2.16
CA PHE A 24 -0.58 15.69 1.22
C PHE A 24 -0.99 16.84 0.29
N ASP A 25 -1.12 16.53 -0.99
CA ASP A 25 -1.63 17.46 -2.00
C ASP A 25 -3.13 17.22 -2.15
N ASP A 26 -3.93 18.06 -1.51
CA ASP A 26 -5.39 17.93 -1.53
C ASP A 26 -6.01 18.21 -2.90
N GLU A 27 -5.40 19.05 -3.72
CA GLU A 27 -5.91 19.32 -5.06
C GLU A 27 -5.77 18.09 -5.94
N ARG A 28 -4.59 17.47 -5.94
CA ARG A 28 -4.26 16.31 -6.77
C ARG A 28 -4.67 14.97 -6.13
N GLY A 29 -4.91 14.94 -4.82
CA GLY A 29 -5.28 13.73 -4.08
C GLY A 29 -4.16 12.69 -3.99
N VAL A 30 -2.92 13.15 -3.81
CA VAL A 30 -1.69 12.34 -3.78
C VAL A 30 -0.82 12.70 -2.57
N ILE A 31 0.09 11.80 -2.20
CA ILE A 31 1.12 12.14 -1.19
C ILE A 31 2.11 13.13 -1.83
N SER A 32 2.42 14.23 -1.15
CA SER A 32 3.30 15.26 -1.68
C SER A 32 4.69 14.68 -1.97
N ASN A 33 5.15 14.86 -3.21
CA ASN A 33 6.40 14.29 -3.68
C ASN A 33 7.03 15.09 -4.83
N ASP A 34 8.34 14.99 -4.95
CA ASP A 34 9.14 15.44 -6.09
C ASP A 34 9.74 14.22 -6.79
N ASP A 35 9.21 13.89 -7.96
CA ASP A 35 9.50 12.65 -8.71
C ASP A 35 9.53 11.36 -7.87
N GLY A 36 8.68 11.31 -6.84
CA GLY A 36 8.54 10.16 -5.95
C GLY A 36 9.37 10.23 -4.69
N ARG A 37 10.25 11.22 -4.51
CA ARG A 37 10.84 11.56 -3.21
C ARG A 37 9.79 12.28 -2.38
N LEU A 38 9.52 11.82 -1.16
CA LEU A 38 8.51 12.44 -0.30
C LEU A 38 8.92 13.86 0.07
N LEU A 39 7.94 14.77 0.12
CA LEU A 39 8.12 16.13 0.64
C LEU A 39 7.55 16.24 2.05
N ASP A 40 8.15 17.10 2.87
CA ASP A 40 7.57 17.56 4.13
C ASP A 40 6.58 18.72 3.91
N GLU A 41 5.98 19.23 4.99
CA GLU A 41 5.01 20.33 4.92
C GLU A 41 5.60 21.65 4.38
N SER A 42 6.92 21.80 4.45
CA SER A 42 7.64 22.96 3.89
C SER A 42 8.04 22.78 2.42
N GLY A 43 7.66 21.66 1.81
CA GLY A 43 8.01 21.32 0.44
C GLY A 43 9.44 20.82 0.26
N ARG A 44 10.13 20.43 1.34
CA ARG A 44 11.51 19.91 1.28
C ARG A 44 11.51 18.39 1.20
N VAL A 45 12.45 17.85 0.44
CA VAL A 45 12.64 16.40 0.32
C VAL A 45 12.98 15.79 1.69
N ILE A 46 12.25 14.75 2.07
CA ILE A 46 12.53 13.89 3.23
C ILE A 46 13.50 12.78 2.79
N PRO A 47 14.76 12.77 3.24
CA PRO A 47 15.72 11.76 2.83
C PRO A 47 15.26 10.34 3.23
N GLY A 48 15.27 9.42 2.27
CA GLY A 48 14.85 8.02 2.49
C GLY A 48 13.34 7.78 2.44
N GLY A 49 12.52 8.82 2.22
CA GLY A 49 11.09 8.70 2.00
C GLY A 49 10.74 8.68 0.52
N TYR A 50 10.00 7.66 0.06
CA TYR A 50 9.58 7.55 -1.33
C TYR A 50 8.11 7.12 -1.47
N VAL A 51 7.49 7.47 -2.59
CA VAL A 51 6.12 7.10 -2.97
C VAL A 51 6.07 6.63 -4.42
N VAL A 52 5.24 5.63 -4.70
CA VAL A 52 5.07 5.05 -6.05
C VAL A 52 3.59 4.84 -6.40
N GLY A 53 3.31 4.58 -7.67
CA GLY A 53 1.98 4.21 -8.15
C GLY A 53 0.97 5.35 -8.03
N TRP A 54 -0.29 5.01 -7.72
CA TRP A 54 -1.37 6.00 -7.63
C TRP A 54 -1.18 7.00 -6.48
N ALA A 55 -0.51 6.61 -5.39
CA ALA A 55 -0.18 7.53 -4.31
C ALA A 55 0.82 8.62 -4.74
N LYS A 56 1.62 8.38 -5.79
CA LYS A 56 2.55 9.36 -6.40
C LYS A 56 1.86 10.21 -7.48
N ARG A 57 1.11 9.56 -8.38
CA ARG A 57 0.67 10.15 -9.67
C ARG A 57 -0.84 10.38 -9.80
N GLY A 58 -1.63 9.97 -8.81
CA GLY A 58 -3.08 9.93 -8.89
C GLY A 58 -3.60 8.63 -9.51
N PRO A 59 -4.93 8.42 -9.53
CA PRO A 59 -5.60 7.15 -9.84
C PRO A 59 -5.63 6.81 -11.34
N ASN A 60 -4.59 7.15 -12.09
CA ASN A 60 -4.55 7.03 -13.55
C ASN A 60 -3.48 6.04 -14.03
N GLY A 61 -3.87 5.24 -15.02
CA GLY A 61 -3.04 4.19 -15.61
C GLY A 61 -3.14 2.85 -14.88
N GLY A 62 -3.09 1.77 -15.65
CA GLY A 62 -3.20 0.40 -15.15
C GLY A 62 -1.90 -0.16 -14.56
N ILE A 63 -1.86 -1.48 -14.42
CA ILE A 63 -0.74 -2.21 -13.77
C ILE A 63 0.61 -1.88 -14.42
N GLY A 64 0.68 -1.78 -15.74
CA GLY A 64 1.92 -1.46 -16.47
C GLY A 64 2.47 -0.06 -16.16
N ALA A 65 1.61 0.95 -16.07
CA ALA A 65 2.02 2.31 -15.72
C ALA A 65 2.59 2.38 -14.29
N ASN A 66 2.04 1.59 -13.37
CA ASN A 66 2.55 1.50 -12.00
C ASN A 66 3.92 0.81 -11.94
N LYS A 67 4.20 -0.17 -12.83
CA LYS A 67 5.53 -0.77 -12.95
C LYS A 67 6.57 0.26 -13.37
N MET A 68 6.31 1.02 -14.44
CA MET A 68 7.26 2.04 -14.92
C MET A 68 7.48 3.14 -13.89
N CYS A 69 6.41 3.60 -13.24
CA CYS A 69 6.48 4.54 -12.14
C CYS A 69 7.37 4.05 -10.99
N ALA A 70 7.26 2.76 -10.62
CA ALA A 70 8.06 2.19 -9.56
C ALA A 70 9.53 2.05 -9.96
N ILE A 71 9.82 1.70 -11.21
CA ILE A 71 11.20 1.62 -11.72
C ILE A 71 11.90 2.97 -11.57
N ALA A 72 11.30 4.05 -12.08
CA ALA A 72 11.90 5.39 -11.99
C ALA A 72 12.20 5.80 -10.53
N THR A 73 11.26 5.59 -9.61
CA THR A 73 11.47 5.91 -8.20
C THR A 73 12.53 5.03 -7.53
N VAL A 74 12.70 3.78 -7.96
CA VAL A 74 13.77 2.92 -7.47
C VAL A 74 15.14 3.36 -8.01
N GLU A 75 15.21 3.81 -9.27
CA GLU A 75 16.43 4.40 -9.83
C GLU A 75 16.85 5.65 -9.05
N ASP A 76 15.90 6.52 -8.72
CA ASP A 76 16.11 7.67 -7.84
C ASP A 76 16.62 7.28 -6.45
N PHE A 77 16.01 6.26 -5.83
CA PHE A 77 16.47 5.73 -4.55
C PHE A 77 17.91 5.22 -4.61
N ILE A 78 18.27 4.48 -5.68
CA ILE A 78 19.63 3.97 -5.89
C ILE A 78 20.61 5.15 -6.06
N ALA A 79 20.25 6.17 -6.83
CA ALA A 79 21.09 7.35 -7.03
C ALA A 79 21.29 8.14 -5.71
N ASP A 80 20.25 8.30 -4.91
CA ASP A 80 20.35 8.95 -3.59
C ASP A 80 21.20 8.13 -2.62
N ALA A 81 21.11 6.79 -2.68
CA ALA A 81 21.96 5.90 -1.90
C ALA A 81 23.43 6.03 -2.29
N ALA A 82 23.73 6.02 -3.59
CA ALA A 82 25.08 6.11 -4.13
C ALA A 82 25.72 7.48 -3.84
N SER A 83 24.92 8.55 -3.82
CA SER A 83 25.37 9.91 -3.50
C SER A 83 25.43 10.20 -1.99
N GLY A 84 25.14 9.21 -1.13
CA GLY A 84 25.26 9.37 0.33
C GLY A 84 24.15 10.20 0.98
N LYS A 85 23.05 10.48 0.27
CA LYS A 85 21.90 11.23 0.81
C LYS A 85 21.06 10.42 1.80
N LEU A 86 21.24 9.10 1.85
CA LEU A 86 20.44 8.22 2.70
C LEU A 86 21.09 7.94 4.06
N ILE A 87 20.30 8.09 5.12
CA ILE A 87 20.74 7.76 6.47
C ILE A 87 20.70 6.25 6.67
N ARG A 88 21.88 5.64 6.84
CA ARG A 88 21.99 4.20 7.14
C ARG A 88 21.61 3.92 8.60
N THR A 89 20.64 3.03 8.81
CA THR A 89 20.29 2.58 10.15
C THR A 89 21.38 1.67 10.74
N ARG A 90 21.67 1.83 12.03
CA ARG A 90 22.53 0.91 12.80
C ARG A 90 21.76 -0.24 13.45
N LYS A 91 20.43 -0.28 13.29
CA LYS A 91 19.59 -1.32 13.89
C LYS A 91 19.75 -2.64 13.15
N ALA A 92 19.71 -3.75 13.89
CA ALA A 92 19.73 -5.09 13.31
C ALA A 92 18.52 -5.30 12.35
N PRO A 93 18.65 -6.11 11.28
CA PRO A 93 17.56 -6.34 10.31
C PRO A 93 16.25 -6.83 10.94
N LYS A 94 16.33 -7.61 12.04
CA LYS A 94 15.16 -8.14 12.76
C LYS A 94 14.46 -7.11 13.66
N ALA A 95 15.05 -5.93 13.87
CA ALA A 95 14.51 -4.93 14.80
C ALA A 95 13.14 -4.42 14.37
N PHE A 96 12.94 -4.15 13.07
CA PHE A 96 11.67 -3.67 12.55
C PHE A 96 10.56 -4.71 12.72
N GLY A 97 10.78 -5.96 12.30
CA GLY A 97 9.80 -7.04 12.47
C GLY A 97 9.47 -7.32 13.93
N SER A 98 10.40 -7.09 14.85
CA SER A 98 10.16 -7.20 16.30
C SER A 98 9.33 -6.03 16.84
N LEU A 99 9.58 -4.81 16.36
CA LEU A 99 8.76 -3.63 16.68
C LEU A 99 7.31 -3.80 16.21
N VAL A 100 7.12 -4.27 14.97
CA VAL A 100 5.79 -4.51 14.40
C VAL A 100 5.03 -5.53 15.23
N ARG A 101 5.64 -6.67 15.59
CA ARG A 101 5.00 -7.71 16.42
C ARG A 101 4.65 -7.23 17.84
N LYS A 102 5.40 -6.27 18.40
CA LYS A 102 5.08 -5.66 19.69
C LYS A 102 3.88 -4.70 19.60
N ARG A 103 3.73 -3.98 18.49
CA ARG A 103 2.67 -2.96 18.29
C ARG A 103 1.39 -3.51 17.67
N VAL A 104 1.49 -4.56 16.85
CA VAL A 104 0.37 -5.12 16.08
C VAL A 104 0.20 -6.59 16.44
N ARG A 105 -0.84 -6.88 17.23
CA ARG A 105 -1.11 -8.22 17.77
C ARG A 105 -1.37 -9.28 16.69
N ASN A 106 -2.06 -8.90 15.62
CA ASN A 106 -2.52 -9.78 14.55
C ASN A 106 -1.80 -9.50 13.23
N VAL A 107 -0.48 -9.28 13.26
CA VAL A 107 0.28 -9.07 12.02
C VAL A 107 0.21 -10.30 11.12
N ILE A 108 -0.23 -10.10 9.88
CA ILE A 108 -0.31 -11.16 8.88
C ILE A 108 0.92 -11.08 7.97
N GLY A 109 1.85 -12.01 8.16
CA GLY A 109 2.98 -12.18 7.25
C GLY A 109 2.62 -12.99 6.00
N TYR A 110 3.62 -13.23 5.16
CA TYR A 110 3.45 -13.97 3.90
C TYR A 110 2.74 -15.33 4.07
N ARG A 111 3.11 -16.11 5.10
CA ARG A 111 2.49 -17.41 5.39
C ARG A 111 0.98 -17.28 5.69
N GLY A 112 0.57 -16.24 6.39
CA GLY A 112 -0.84 -15.98 6.69
C GLY A 112 -1.63 -15.58 5.44
N ILE A 113 -1.06 -14.73 4.57
CA ILE A 113 -1.67 -14.41 3.26
C ILE A 113 -1.83 -15.69 2.41
N ARG A 114 -0.83 -16.58 2.38
CA ARG A 114 -0.92 -17.87 1.67
C ARG A 114 -1.98 -18.80 2.28
N ALA A 115 -2.22 -18.73 3.59
CA ALA A 115 -3.28 -19.50 4.25
C ALA A 115 -4.67 -18.98 3.86
N ILE A 116 -4.87 -17.66 3.86
CA ILE A 116 -6.10 -17.02 3.37
C ILE A 116 -6.37 -17.44 1.92
N ASP A 117 -5.39 -17.26 1.02
CA ASP A 117 -5.51 -17.61 -0.40
C ASP A 117 -5.96 -19.07 -0.61
N ARG A 118 -5.34 -20.00 0.12
CA ARG A 118 -5.67 -21.44 0.05
C ARG A 118 -7.10 -21.72 0.50
N LEU A 119 -7.52 -21.13 1.62
CA LEU A 119 -8.86 -21.35 2.17
C LEU A 119 -9.95 -20.74 1.28
N GLU A 120 -9.72 -19.55 0.73
CA GLU A 120 -10.64 -18.92 -0.22
C GLU A 120 -10.81 -19.75 -1.50
N ARG A 121 -9.71 -20.29 -2.06
CA ARG A 121 -9.75 -21.20 -3.23
C ARG A 121 -10.47 -22.51 -2.91
N ARG A 122 -10.20 -23.12 -1.75
CA ARG A 122 -10.89 -24.35 -1.31
C ARG A 122 -12.40 -24.16 -1.20
N ARG A 123 -12.84 -23.03 -0.61
CA ARG A 123 -14.27 -22.66 -0.53
C ARG A 123 -14.88 -22.45 -1.92
N GLY A 124 -14.11 -21.88 -2.85
CA GLY A 124 -14.50 -21.72 -4.25
C GLY A 124 -14.68 -23.04 -4.98
N ALA A 125 -13.71 -23.96 -4.84
CA ALA A 125 -13.73 -25.25 -5.53
C ALA A 125 -14.98 -26.08 -5.20
N ALA A 126 -15.46 -26.04 -3.95
CA ALA A 126 -16.70 -26.71 -3.54
C ALA A 126 -17.98 -26.16 -4.24
N GLN A 127 -17.88 -25.02 -4.91
CA GLN A 127 -18.97 -24.34 -5.64
C GLN A 127 -18.66 -24.14 -7.13
N GLY A 128 -17.57 -24.73 -7.66
CA GLY A 128 -17.14 -24.50 -9.04
C GLY A 128 -16.62 -23.08 -9.33
N ARG A 129 -16.16 -22.34 -8.30
CA ARG A 129 -15.67 -20.96 -8.41
C ARG A 129 -14.15 -20.89 -8.19
N PRO A 130 -13.43 -19.91 -8.77
CA PRO A 130 -11.99 -19.74 -8.51
C PRO A 130 -11.66 -19.49 -7.03
N ARG A 131 -12.57 -18.81 -6.32
CA ARG A 131 -12.51 -18.56 -4.87
C ARG A 131 -13.82 -18.02 -4.32
N VAL A 132 -14.01 -18.17 -3.01
CA VAL A 132 -14.95 -17.40 -2.20
C VAL A 132 -14.15 -16.61 -1.18
N LYS A 133 -14.18 -15.27 -1.30
CA LYS A 133 -13.40 -14.38 -0.43
C LYS A 133 -13.97 -14.33 0.99
N PHE A 134 -13.11 -14.12 1.98
CA PHE A 134 -13.56 -13.66 3.29
C PHE A 134 -13.97 -12.19 3.19
N THR A 135 -15.18 -11.86 3.65
CA THR A 135 -15.72 -10.49 3.62
C THR A 135 -15.70 -9.81 5.00
N GLN A 136 -15.38 -10.57 6.05
CA GLN A 136 -15.21 -10.09 7.41
C GLN A 136 -13.75 -10.19 7.83
N LEU A 137 -13.25 -9.15 8.50
CA LEU A 137 -11.86 -9.08 8.95
C LEU A 137 -11.53 -10.20 9.94
N ALA A 138 -12.45 -10.50 10.87
CA ALA A 138 -12.27 -11.56 11.86
C ALA A 138 -12.03 -12.93 11.21
N ASP A 139 -12.80 -13.28 10.18
CA ASP A 139 -12.65 -14.53 9.45
C ASP A 139 -11.32 -14.58 8.68
N MET A 140 -10.92 -13.45 8.06
CA MET A 140 -9.64 -13.35 7.35
C MET A 140 -8.45 -13.52 8.31
N VAL A 141 -8.50 -12.90 9.49
CA VAL A 141 -7.48 -13.05 10.54
C VAL A 141 -7.48 -14.48 11.09
N GLY A 142 -8.65 -15.09 11.29
CA GLY A 142 -8.77 -16.49 11.69
C GLY A 142 -8.16 -17.44 10.66
N ALA A 143 -8.44 -17.21 9.37
CA ALA A 143 -7.93 -17.96 8.23
C ALA A 143 -6.41 -17.83 8.06
N ALA A 144 -5.84 -16.67 8.38
CA ALA A 144 -4.39 -16.47 8.37
C ALA A 144 -3.67 -17.34 9.43
N GLY A 145 -4.39 -17.77 10.47
CA GLY A 145 -3.86 -18.51 11.60
C GLY A 145 -3.09 -17.63 12.59
N ARG A 146 -2.76 -18.19 13.75
CA ARG A 146 -1.93 -17.48 14.73
C ARG A 146 -0.48 -17.50 14.25
N CYS A 147 0.20 -16.36 14.29
CA CYS A 147 1.65 -16.34 14.22
C CYS A 147 2.17 -17.11 15.45
N ARG A 148 2.71 -18.33 15.26
CA ARG A 148 3.41 -19.04 16.34
C ARG A 148 4.47 -18.08 16.89
N ARG A 149 4.36 -17.76 18.18
CA ARG A 149 5.29 -16.87 18.88
C ARG A 149 6.69 -17.49 18.90
#